data_AF-A0A7Y4WII5-F1
#
_entry.id   AF-A0A7Y4WII5-F1
#
_cell.length_a   1.000
_cell.length_b   1.000
_cell.length_c   1.000
_cell.angle_alpha   90.00
_cell.angle_beta   90.00
_cell.angle_gamma   90.00
#
_symmetry.space_group_name_H-M   'P 1'
#
loop_
_entity.id
_entity.type
_entity.pdbx_description
1 polymer ?
#
loop_
_entity_poly.entity_id
_entity_poly.type
_entity_poly.pdbx_seq_one_letter_code
_entity_poly.pdbx_strand_id
1 'polypeptide(L)'
;MRQVTRGQAIDELREVLLRMADQENSLCRVAAWRGIFCRGFSQWSRPELERRFPQLKRDPGLHRAHLELQANRCQLGHQDIGAGKLPCDVAHEKSSHAPCKGWDEFDERELARFHREICGEAIEVVPDGTRLRDE
;
A
#
# COMPACT_ATOMS: atom_id res chain seq x y z
N MET A 1 14.99 -21.14 -2.93
CA MET A 1 14.25 -19.87 -2.76
C MET A 1 13.73 -19.51 -4.12
N ARG A 2 12.41 -19.49 -4.29
CA ARG A 2 11.73 -19.23 -5.56
C ARG A 2 12.08 -17.82 -6.04
N GLN A 3 12.41 -17.69 -7.33
CA GLN A 3 12.60 -16.39 -7.98
C GLN A 3 11.30 -15.96 -8.65
N VAL A 4 10.93 -14.71 -8.46
CA VAL A 4 9.77 -14.10 -9.11
C VAL A 4 10.14 -12.72 -9.63
N THR A 5 9.46 -12.27 -10.67
CA THR A 5 9.62 -10.89 -11.13
C THR A 5 8.96 -9.90 -10.16
N ARG A 6 9.33 -8.63 -10.27
CA ARG A 6 8.71 -7.53 -9.53
C ARG A 6 7.19 -7.52 -9.69
N GLY A 7 6.69 -7.63 -10.92
CA GLY A 7 5.25 -7.71 -11.20
C GLY A 7 4.58 -8.88 -10.49
N GLN A 8 5.18 -10.09 -10.55
CA GLN A 8 4.66 -11.26 -9.87
C GLN A 8 4.61 -11.09 -8.35
N ALA A 9 5.66 -10.55 -7.74
CA ALA A 9 5.68 -10.28 -6.29
C ALA A 9 4.59 -9.27 -5.88
N ILE A 10 4.37 -8.23 -6.70
CA ILE A 10 3.29 -7.25 -6.49
C ILE A 10 1.93 -7.91 -6.62
N ASP A 11 1.72 -8.77 -7.62
CA ASP A 11 0.45 -9.46 -7.85
C ASP A 11 0.11 -10.40 -6.68
N GLU A 12 1.08 -11.19 -6.22
CA GLU A 12 0.93 -12.09 -5.07
C GLU A 12 0.64 -11.32 -3.77
N LEU A 13 1.37 -10.22 -3.53
CA LEU A 13 1.10 -9.32 -2.41
C LEU A 13 -0.29 -8.68 -2.51
N ARG A 14 -0.67 -8.19 -3.69
CA ARG A 14 -1.98 -7.57 -3.94
C ARG A 14 -3.09 -8.54 -3.60
N GLU A 15 -2.99 -9.80 -4.03
CA GLU A 15 -4.02 -10.80 -3.79
C GLU A 15 -4.28 -11.03 -2.29
N VAL A 16 -3.23 -11.10 -1.48
CA VAL A 16 -3.35 -11.29 -0.03
C VAL A 16 -3.85 -10.02 0.65
N LEU A 17 -3.31 -8.85 0.26
CA LEU A 17 -3.67 -7.55 0.87
C LEU A 17 -5.11 -7.14 0.52
N LEU A 18 -5.61 -7.49 -0.66
CA LEU A 18 -6.99 -7.22 -1.07
C LEU A 18 -7.99 -7.90 -0.15
N ARG A 19 -7.69 -9.13 0.30
CA ARG A 19 -8.54 -9.88 1.25
C ARG A 19 -8.57 -9.27 2.65
N MET A 20 -7.65 -8.35 2.95
CA MET A 20 -7.60 -7.66 4.25
C MET A 20 -8.32 -6.31 4.26
N ALA A 21 -8.52 -5.71 3.09
CA ALA A 21 -9.23 -4.44 2.94
C ALA A 21 -10.72 -4.68 2.65
N ASP A 22 -11.55 -3.69 2.96
CA ASP A 22 -12.99 -3.77 2.74
C ASP A 22 -13.55 -2.42 2.27
N GLN A 23 -14.88 -2.30 2.20
CA GLN A 23 -15.56 -1.08 1.75
C GLN A 23 -15.53 0.06 2.77
N GLU A 24 -15.16 -0.21 4.03
CA GLU A 24 -15.08 0.76 5.12
C GLU A 24 -13.63 1.08 5.54
N ASN A 25 -12.69 0.21 5.21
CA ASN A 25 -11.30 0.26 5.62
C ASN A 25 -10.39 0.09 4.40
N SER A 26 -9.73 1.20 4.03
CA SER A 26 -8.69 1.17 3.01
C SER A 26 -7.51 0.34 3.49
N LEU A 27 -6.71 -0.16 2.54
CA LEU A 27 -5.50 -0.90 2.90
C LEU A 27 -4.57 -0.12 3.83
N CYS A 28 -4.42 1.20 3.65
CA CYS A 28 -3.56 2.00 4.52
C CYS A 28 -4.11 2.13 5.95
N ARG A 29 -5.42 2.05 6.15
CA ARG A 29 -5.99 1.97 7.50
C ARG A 29 -5.70 0.62 8.13
N VAL A 30 -5.95 -0.47 7.39
CA VAL A 30 -5.70 -1.84 7.85
C VAL A 30 -4.22 -2.04 8.20
N ALA A 31 -3.32 -1.59 7.33
CA ALA A 31 -1.88 -1.65 7.54
C ALA A 31 -1.42 -0.87 8.79
N ALA A 32 -2.02 0.30 9.05
CA ALA A 32 -1.73 1.08 10.25
C ALA A 32 -2.18 0.37 11.53
N TRP A 33 -3.38 -0.21 11.54
CA TRP A 33 -3.92 -0.91 12.70
C TRP A 33 -3.19 -2.21 13.03
N ARG A 34 -2.80 -2.96 11.99
CA ARG A 34 -2.12 -4.25 12.17
C ARG A 34 -0.60 -4.13 12.26
N GLY A 35 -0.04 -2.96 11.97
CA GLY A 35 1.42 -2.73 11.97
C GLY A 35 2.16 -3.50 10.87
N ILE A 36 1.50 -3.80 9.76
CA ILE A 36 2.02 -4.61 8.65
C ILE A 36 2.39 -3.76 7.43
N PHE A 37 3.11 -4.37 6.49
CA PHE A 37 3.46 -3.73 5.21
C PHE A 37 4.17 -2.38 5.45
N CYS A 38 3.77 -1.31 4.76
CA CYS A 38 4.30 0.05 4.97
C CYS A 38 3.78 0.75 6.24
N ARG A 39 3.00 0.05 7.09
CA ARG A 39 2.31 0.60 8.27
C ARG A 39 1.27 1.70 7.95
N GLY A 40 0.91 1.88 6.69
CA GLY A 40 -0.20 2.74 6.27
C GLY A 40 -0.11 4.16 6.85
N PHE A 41 -1.21 4.70 7.37
CA PHE A 41 -1.22 6.07 7.93
C PHE A 41 -0.32 6.27 9.14
N SER A 42 -0.05 5.22 9.92
CA SER A 42 0.79 5.30 11.13
C SER A 42 2.25 5.64 10.83
N GLN A 43 2.70 5.43 9.58
CA GLN A 43 4.05 5.74 9.13
C GLN A 43 4.33 7.24 9.06
N TRP A 44 3.29 8.08 8.96
CA TRP A 44 3.41 9.52 8.80
C TRP A 44 3.07 10.25 10.08
N SER A 45 3.75 11.36 10.35
CA SER A 45 3.33 12.33 11.35
C SER A 45 2.05 13.06 10.92
N ARG A 46 1.41 13.79 11.85
CA ARG A 46 0.24 14.63 11.52
C ARG A 46 0.53 15.65 10.39
N PRO A 47 1.61 16.45 10.47
CA PRO A 47 1.93 17.41 9.40
C PRO A 47 2.14 16.72 8.04
N GLU A 48 2.70 15.51 8.06
CA GLU A 48 2.89 14.72 6.85
C GLU A 48 1.60 14.19 6.24
N LEU A 49 0.64 13.76 7.07
CA LEU A 49 -0.70 13.39 6.64
C LEU A 49 -1.41 14.60 5.99
N GLU A 50 -1.37 15.76 6.63
CA GLU A 50 -1.98 17.00 6.09
C GLU A 50 -1.33 17.44 4.78
N ARG A 51 0.00 17.24 4.64
CA ARG A 51 0.72 17.54 3.39
C ARG A 51 0.36 16.56 2.27
N ARG A 52 0.25 15.27 2.57
CA ARG A 52 -0.01 14.20 1.59
C ARG A 52 -1.47 14.13 1.14
N PHE A 53 -2.38 14.65 1.96
CA PHE A 53 -3.79 14.77 1.62
C PHE A 53 -4.23 16.25 1.75
N PRO A 54 -3.83 17.12 0.82
CA PRO A 54 -4.17 18.55 0.87
C PRO A 54 -5.69 18.84 0.85
N GLN A 55 -6.49 17.88 0.39
CA GLN A 55 -7.95 17.91 0.36
C GLN A 55 -8.64 17.66 1.71
N LEU A 56 -7.91 17.21 2.74
CA LEU A 56 -8.50 17.04 4.06
C LEU A 56 -8.83 18.41 4.67
N LYS A 57 -9.94 18.49 5.40
CA LYS A 57 -10.30 19.74 6.07
C LYS A 57 -9.24 20.04 7.13
N ARG A 58 -8.59 21.20 6.98
CA ARG A 58 -7.64 21.72 7.95
C ARG A 58 -8.40 22.26 9.16
N ASP A 59 -8.43 21.48 10.23
CA ASP A 59 -8.89 21.94 11.53
C ASP A 59 -7.75 21.72 12.55
N PRO A 60 -7.17 22.79 13.11
CA PRO A 60 -6.08 22.71 14.06
C PRO A 60 -6.38 21.85 15.30
N GLY A 61 -7.65 21.79 15.72
CA GLY A 61 -8.11 21.05 16.90
C GLY A 61 -8.46 19.58 16.63
N LEU A 62 -8.32 19.14 15.37
CA LEU A 62 -8.78 17.85 14.92
C LEU A 62 -7.77 16.77 15.32
N HIS A 63 -8.22 15.83 16.16
CA HIS A 63 -7.39 14.74 16.66
C HIS A 63 -6.85 13.87 15.52
N ARG A 64 -5.63 13.34 15.64
CA ARG A 64 -4.98 12.51 14.61
C ARG A 64 -5.90 11.41 14.06
N ALA A 65 -6.66 10.75 14.93
CA ALA A 65 -7.61 9.71 14.55
C ALA A 65 -8.66 10.18 13.54
N HIS A 66 -9.10 11.43 13.62
CA HIS A 66 -10.08 11.98 12.69
C HIS A 66 -9.42 12.36 11.34
N LEU A 67 -8.16 12.80 11.33
CA LEU A 67 -7.40 12.97 10.08
C LEU A 67 -7.25 11.65 9.33
N GLU A 68 -6.89 10.56 10.04
CA GLU A 68 -6.78 9.23 9.45
C GLU A 68 -8.14 8.72 8.94
N LEU A 69 -9.24 9.04 9.61
CA LEU A 69 -10.59 8.72 9.14
C LEU A 69 -10.94 9.46 7.82
N GLN A 70 -10.56 10.73 7.69
CA GLN A 70 -10.77 11.47 6.44
C GLN A 70 -9.85 10.94 5.33
N ALA A 71 -8.59 10.64 5.63
CA ALA A 71 -7.65 10.02 4.67
C ALA A 71 -8.15 8.65 4.19
N ASN A 72 -8.69 7.82 5.09
CA ASN A 72 -9.35 6.56 4.76
C ASN A 72 -10.50 6.76 3.77
N ARG A 73 -11.41 7.70 4.05
CA ARG A 73 -12.53 8.03 3.14
C ARG A 73 -12.05 8.48 1.77
N CYS A 74 -11.01 9.29 1.71
CA CYS A 74 -10.42 9.71 0.45
C CYS A 74 -9.90 8.50 -0.35
N GLN A 75 -9.20 7.57 0.30
CA GLN A 75 -8.70 6.38 -0.38
C GLN A 75 -9.81 5.43 -0.79
N LEU A 76 -10.87 5.27 0.00
CA LEU A 76 -12.04 4.45 -0.37
C LEU A 76 -12.76 4.99 -1.61
N GLY A 77 -12.78 6.31 -1.82
CA GLY A 77 -13.31 6.90 -3.05
C GLY A 77 -12.50 6.58 -4.32
N HIS A 78 -11.32 5.97 -4.16
CA HIS A 78 -10.42 5.60 -5.24
C HIS A 78 -10.13 4.09 -5.31
N GLN A 79 -10.17 3.41 -4.18
CA GLN A 79 -10.04 1.95 -4.07
C GLN A 79 -11.29 1.29 -4.65
N ASP A 80 -11.10 0.26 -5.46
CA ASP A 80 -12.19 -0.55 -5.99
C ASP A 80 -11.87 -2.02 -5.72
N ILE A 81 -12.37 -2.52 -4.59
CA ILE A 81 -12.19 -3.91 -4.20
C ILE A 81 -12.85 -4.86 -5.21
N GLY A 82 -13.98 -4.46 -5.81
CA GLY A 82 -14.66 -5.26 -6.83
C GLY A 82 -13.85 -5.41 -8.12
N ALA A 83 -13.07 -4.39 -8.46
CA ALA A 83 -12.11 -4.42 -9.56
C ALA A 83 -10.69 -4.89 -9.15
N GLY A 84 -10.51 -5.35 -7.91
CA GLY A 84 -9.20 -5.83 -7.43
C GLY A 84 -8.15 -4.73 -7.21
N LYS A 85 -8.54 -3.47 -7.09
CA LYS A 85 -7.61 -2.32 -6.98
C LYS A 85 -7.44 -1.83 -5.55
N LEU A 86 -6.20 -1.82 -5.08
CA LEU A 86 -5.77 -1.23 -3.80
C LEU A 86 -5.32 0.23 -3.97
N PRO A 87 -5.17 1.00 -2.87
CA PRO A 87 -4.62 2.35 -2.93
C PRO A 87 -3.21 2.41 -3.55
N CYS A 88 -2.43 1.34 -3.42
CA CYS A 88 -1.11 1.21 -4.05
C CYS A 88 -1.19 1.18 -5.58
N ASP A 89 -2.20 0.51 -6.15
CA ASP A 89 -2.43 0.46 -7.61
C ASP A 89 -2.85 1.83 -8.13
N VAL A 90 -3.78 2.49 -7.44
CA VAL A 90 -4.22 3.83 -7.82
C VAL A 90 -3.07 4.84 -7.76
N ALA A 91 -2.22 4.74 -6.73
CA ALA A 91 -1.07 5.62 -6.58
C ALA A 91 -0.02 5.42 -7.68
N HIS A 92 0.23 4.16 -8.05
CA HIS A 92 1.08 3.81 -9.19
C HIS A 92 0.53 4.40 -10.51
N GLU A 93 -0.79 4.31 -10.73
CA GLU A 93 -1.44 4.85 -11.94
C GLU A 93 -1.49 6.39 -11.98
N LYS A 94 -1.63 7.08 -10.83
CA LYS A 94 -1.95 8.53 -10.74
C LYS A 94 -0.86 9.37 -10.07
N SER A 95 0.41 9.02 -10.29
CA SER A 95 1.59 9.48 -9.53
C SER A 95 1.64 10.97 -9.14
N SER A 96 1.12 11.88 -9.95
CA SER A 96 1.20 13.34 -9.70
C SER A 96 0.40 13.86 -8.49
N HIS A 97 -0.58 13.11 -7.97
CA HIS A 97 -1.43 13.56 -6.86
C HIS A 97 -1.68 12.50 -5.78
N ALA A 98 -0.94 11.39 -5.84
CA ALA A 98 -1.05 10.32 -4.86
C ALA A 98 -0.31 10.67 -3.56
N PRO A 99 -0.79 10.20 -2.39
CA PRO A 99 -0.13 10.47 -1.10
C PRO A 99 1.24 9.76 -0.93
N CYS A 100 1.49 8.73 -1.75
CA CYS A 100 2.76 8.00 -1.87
C CYS A 100 2.94 7.51 -3.31
N LYS A 101 4.06 6.86 -3.63
CA LYS A 101 4.32 6.29 -4.96
C LYS A 101 3.71 4.90 -5.17
N GLY A 102 2.82 4.44 -4.28
CA GLY A 102 2.19 3.13 -4.40
C GLY A 102 3.22 2.01 -4.39
N TRP A 103 3.16 1.10 -5.37
CA TRP A 103 4.13 0.03 -5.54
C TRP A 103 5.53 0.52 -5.91
N ASP A 104 5.65 1.70 -6.52
CA ASP A 104 6.95 2.28 -6.92
C ASP A 104 7.74 2.89 -5.75
N GLU A 105 7.16 2.90 -4.55
CA GLU A 105 7.87 3.32 -3.33
C GLU A 105 8.91 2.27 -2.89
N PHE A 106 8.72 1.01 -3.28
CA PHE A 106 9.47 -0.12 -2.72
C PHE A 106 10.43 -0.74 -3.73
N ASP A 107 11.66 -0.99 -3.30
CA ASP A 107 12.61 -1.77 -4.10
C ASP A 107 12.33 -3.29 -4.00
N GLU A 108 13.08 -4.09 -4.76
CA GLU A 108 12.93 -5.54 -4.79
C GLU A 108 13.17 -6.19 -3.42
N ARG A 109 14.08 -5.63 -2.61
CA ARG A 109 14.39 -6.16 -1.27
C ARG A 109 13.23 -5.91 -0.31
N GLU A 110 12.59 -4.75 -0.42
CA GLU A 110 11.40 -4.42 0.35
C GLU A 110 10.20 -5.26 -0.05
N LEU A 111 9.99 -5.49 -1.35
CA LEU A 111 8.94 -6.40 -1.82
C LEU A 111 9.17 -7.83 -1.32
N ALA A 112 10.41 -8.34 -1.37
CA ALA A 112 10.75 -9.66 -0.80
C ALA A 112 10.49 -9.74 0.71
N ARG A 113 10.83 -8.67 1.45
CA ARG A 113 10.53 -8.56 2.89
C ARG A 113 9.03 -8.63 3.14
N PHE A 114 8.25 -7.82 2.43
CA PHE A 114 6.80 -7.80 2.59
C PHE A 114 6.16 -9.12 2.19
N HIS A 115 6.64 -9.77 1.13
CA HIS A 115 6.12 -11.08 0.72
C HIS A 115 6.29 -12.11 1.85
N ARG A 116 7.46 -12.16 2.48
CA ARG A 116 7.69 -13.04 3.63
C ARG A 116 6.77 -12.70 4.80
N GLU A 117 6.58 -11.42 5.09
CA GLU A 117 5.76 -10.96 6.22
C GLU A 117 4.25 -11.16 6.01
N ILE A 118 3.77 -11.03 4.78
CA ILE A 118 2.35 -11.02 4.42
C ILE A 118 1.89 -12.37 3.88
N CYS A 119 2.66 -12.97 2.96
CA CYS A 119 2.34 -14.24 2.30
C CYS A 119 2.96 -15.45 3.04
N GLY A 120 3.94 -15.23 3.92
CA GLY A 120 4.59 -16.29 4.69
C GLY A 120 5.69 -17.04 3.95
N GLU A 121 6.02 -16.65 2.72
CA GLU A 121 7.02 -17.32 1.87
C GLU A 121 8.20 -16.38 1.58
N ALA A 122 9.42 -16.89 1.73
CA ALA A 122 10.63 -16.18 1.31
C ALA A 122 10.90 -16.38 -0.18
N ILE A 123 10.97 -15.26 -0.91
CA ILE A 123 11.22 -15.21 -2.35
C ILE A 123 12.42 -14.30 -2.66
N GLU A 124 12.98 -14.46 -3.85
CA GLU A 124 13.87 -13.48 -4.47
C GLU A 124 13.10 -12.69 -5.52
N VAL A 125 13.01 -11.39 -5.35
CA VAL A 125 12.39 -10.51 -6.35
C VAL A 125 13.46 -10.01 -7.31
N VAL A 126 13.25 -10.22 -8.60
CA VAL A 126 14.13 -9.73 -9.67
C VAL A 126 13.39 -8.71 -10.55
N PRO A 127 14.09 -7.79 -11.24
CA PRO A 127 13.45 -6.86 -12.16
C PRO A 127 12.61 -7.57 -13.24
N ASP A 128 11.53 -6.93 -13.67
CA ASP A 128 10.74 -7.47 -14.79
C ASP A 128 11.58 -7.63 -16.06
N GLY A 129 11.33 -8.69 -16.82
CA GLY A 129 12.14 -9.08 -17.98
C GLY A 129 13.39 -9.90 -17.66
N THR A 130 13.72 -10.09 -16.37
CA THR A 130 14.78 -11.03 -15.96
C THR A 130 14.32 -12.47 -16.19
N ARG A 131 15.19 -13.30 -16.80
CA ARG A 131 14.93 -14.74 -16.92
C ARG A 131 15.03 -15.38 -15.54
N LEU A 132 13.92 -15.98 -15.09
CA LEU A 132 13.86 -16.71 -13.83
C LEU A 132 14.74 -17.97 -13.91
N ARG A 133 15.37 -18.33 -12.78
CA ARG A 133 16.03 -19.63 -12.66
C ARG A 133 14.98 -20.74 -12.67
N ASP A 134 15.19 -21.75 -13.50
CA ASP A 134 14.41 -22.99 -13.47
C ASP A 134 14.69 -23.69 -12.11
N GLU A 135 13.63 -24.08 -11.39
CA GLU A 135 13.71 -24.80 -10.10
C GLU A 135 14.15 -26.26 -10.26
#